data_AF-A0A957SES5-F1
#
_entry.id   AF-A0A957SES5-F1
#
_cell.length_a   1.000
_cell.length_b   1.000
_cell.length_c   1.000
_cell.angle_alpha   90.00
_cell.angle_beta   90.00
_cell.angle_gamma   90.00
#
_symmetry.space_group_name_H-M   'P 1'
#
loop_
_entity.id
_entity.type
_entity.pdbx_description
1 polymer ?
#
loop_
_entity_poly.entity_id
_entity_poly.type
_entity_poly.pdbx_seq_one_letter_code
_entity_poly.pdbx_strand_id
1 'polypeptide(L)'
;MKAMLYMSGAKDPVGVFDDVTIVTMNDNHKAAPQRITYKTQRLNVGKKMLELFRDEKMSLKLEDGRTCDVLVQHSSLDTEGNAVGVLRVLGDLN
;
A
#
# COMPACT_ATOMS: atom_id res chain seq x y z
N MET A 1 4.11 2.96 11.55
CA MET A 1 2.76 3.57 11.48
C MET A 1 1.86 2.59 10.76
N LYS A 2 0.56 2.58 11.07
CA LYS A 2 -0.39 1.70 10.38
C LYS A 2 -1.00 2.34 9.14
N ALA A 3 -1.56 1.51 8.26
CA ALA A 3 -2.39 1.98 7.16
C ALA A 3 -3.49 0.98 6.79
N MET A 4 -4.56 1.49 6.20
CA MET A 4 -5.67 0.71 5.68
C MET A 4 -5.76 0.92 4.16
N LEU A 5 -5.82 -0.17 3.41
CA LEU A 5 -5.92 -0.17 1.96
C LEU A 5 -7.36 -0.47 1.54
N TYR A 6 -7.88 0.30 0.59
CA TYR A 6 -9.24 0.19 0.07
C TYR A 6 -9.22 0.04 -1.46
N MET A 7 -10.04 -0.88 -1.97
CA MET A 7 -10.36 -0.90 -3.40
C MET A 7 -11.25 0.29 -3.76
N SER A 8 -11.24 0.70 -5.02
CA SER A 8 -12.16 1.72 -5.52
C SER A 8 -13.62 1.38 -5.17
N GLY A 9 -14.31 2.30 -4.50
CA GLY A 9 -15.70 2.14 -4.08
C GLY A 9 -15.95 1.17 -2.91
N ALA A 10 -14.93 0.56 -2.33
CA ALA A 10 -15.08 -0.31 -1.16
C ALA A 10 -15.30 0.50 0.13
N LYS A 11 -16.23 0.04 0.97
CA LYS A 11 -16.46 0.61 2.32
C LYS A 11 -15.50 0.02 3.36
N ASP A 12 -15.17 -1.25 3.20
CA ASP A 12 -14.29 -1.99 4.12
C ASP A 12 -12.87 -2.07 3.55
N PRO A 13 -11.84 -2.05 4.41
CA PRO A 13 -10.47 -2.21 3.97
C PRO A 13 -10.22 -3.63 3.46
N VAL A 14 -9.45 -3.73 2.38
CA VAL A 14 -9.00 -4.98 1.77
C VAL A 14 -7.60 -5.40 2.24
N GLY A 15 -6.89 -4.51 2.92
CA GLY A 15 -5.59 -4.77 3.55
C GLY A 15 -5.39 -3.88 4.76
N VAL A 16 -4.76 -4.40 5.82
CA VAL A 16 -4.32 -3.65 7.00
C VAL A 16 -2.82 -3.85 7.15
N PHE A 17 -2.09 -2.74 7.16
CA PHE A 17 -0.63 -2.70 7.21
C PHE A 17 -0.16 -2.18 8.57
N ASP A 18 0.84 -2.83 9.14
CA ASP A 18 1.34 -2.54 10.49
C ASP A 18 2.61 -1.69 10.49
N ASP A 19 3.64 -2.10 9.74
CA ASP A 19 4.91 -1.36 9.65
C ASP A 19 4.99 -0.59 8.33
N VAL A 20 4.32 0.54 8.28
CA VAL A 20 4.32 1.42 7.12
C VAL A 20 5.44 2.45 7.21
N THR A 21 6.21 2.59 6.13
CA THR A 21 7.20 3.66 5.97
C THR A 21 7.08 4.32 4.61
N ILE A 22 7.30 5.63 4.57
CA ILE A 22 7.22 6.45 3.36
C ILE A 22 8.62 6.84 2.93
N VAL A 23 8.98 6.53 1.70
CA VAL A 23 10.29 6.81 1.12
C VAL A 23 10.11 7.70 -0.10
N THR A 24 10.79 8.85 -0.11
CA THR A 24 10.85 9.73 -1.27
C THR A 24 12.10 9.38 -2.08
N MET A 25 11.90 8.85 -3.29
CA MET A 25 13.00 8.51 -4.19
C MET A 25 13.61 9.78 -4.79
N ASN A 26 14.95 9.84 -4.82
CA ASN A 26 15.73 10.99 -5.29
C ASN A 26 16.10 10.94 -6.77
N ASP A 27 15.99 9.77 -7.41
CA ASP A 27 16.61 9.51 -8.71
C ASP A 27 15.54 9.14 -9.76
N ASN A 28 15.47 9.92 -10.84
CA ASN A 28 14.64 9.76 -12.06
C ASN A 28 13.11 9.57 -11.95
N HIS A 29 12.53 9.43 -10.77
CA HIS A 29 11.09 9.18 -10.57
C HIS A 29 10.27 10.47 -10.39
N LYS A 30 10.39 11.42 -11.33
CA LYS A 30 9.85 12.80 -11.18
C LYS A 30 8.32 12.88 -11.04
N ALA A 31 7.56 11.97 -11.66
CA ALA A 31 6.10 12.04 -11.69
C ALA A 31 5.41 11.39 -10.47
N ALA A 32 6.11 10.51 -9.76
CA ALA A 32 5.60 9.77 -8.60
C ALA A 32 6.79 9.29 -7.76
N PRO A 33 7.46 10.19 -7.02
CA PRO A 33 8.70 9.86 -6.32
C PRO A 33 8.46 9.08 -5.02
N GLN A 34 7.25 9.16 -4.46
CA GLN A 34 6.95 8.54 -3.18
C GLN A 34 6.62 7.05 -3.32
N ARG A 35 7.19 6.26 -2.42
CA ARG A 35 6.90 4.84 -2.22
C ARG A 35 6.49 4.63 -0.78
N ILE A 36 5.56 3.70 -0.58
CA ILE A 36 5.13 3.27 0.74
C ILE A 36 5.48 1.80 0.85
N THR A 37 6.35 1.46 1.80
CA THR A 37 6.60 0.07 2.13
C THR A 37 5.69 -0.34 3.28
N TYR A 38 5.30 -1.60 3.33
CA TYR A 38 4.49 -2.15 4.39
C TYR A 38 4.98 -3.54 4.80
N LYS A 39 4.70 -3.90 6.05
CA LYS A 39 4.69 -5.26 6.57
C LYS A 39 3.33 -5.54 7.21
N THR A 40 2.81 -6.75 7.03
CA THR A 40 1.57 -7.22 7.64
C THR A 40 1.58 -8.73 7.79
N GLN A 41 0.94 -9.24 8.84
CA GLN A 41 0.74 -10.68 8.99
C GLN A 41 -0.24 -11.25 7.96
N ARG A 42 -1.15 -10.42 7.43
CA ARG A 42 -2.16 -10.84 6.46
C ARG A 42 -2.33 -9.78 5.38
N LEU A 43 -1.79 -10.08 4.19
CA LEU A 43 -1.91 -9.20 3.03
C LEU A 43 -3.37 -8.91 2.68
N ASN A 44 -4.20 -9.95 2.72
CA ASN A 44 -5.61 -9.87 2.35
C ASN A 44 -6.49 -9.85 3.60
N VAL A 45 -7.33 -8.83 3.73
CA VAL A 45 -8.42 -8.80 4.70
C VAL A 45 -9.70 -9.19 3.96
N GLY A 46 -10.25 -10.37 4.31
CA GLY A 46 -11.44 -10.93 3.66
C GLY A 46 -11.12 -11.89 2.50
N LYS A 47 -11.94 -11.86 1.44
CA LYS A 47 -11.88 -12.82 0.30
C LYS A 47 -11.18 -12.28 -0.95
N LYS A 48 -10.70 -11.03 -0.95
CA LYS A 48 -10.09 -10.40 -2.12
C LYS A 48 -8.58 -10.63 -2.10
N MET A 49 -8.04 -11.17 -3.19
CA MET A 49 -6.60 -11.38 -3.38
C MET A 49 -6.01 -10.14 -4.04
N LEU A 50 -5.34 -9.29 -3.27
CA LEU A 50 -4.80 -8.00 -3.73
C LEU A 50 -3.88 -8.13 -4.95
N GLU A 51 -3.16 -9.25 -5.06
CA GLU A 51 -2.25 -9.53 -6.18
C GLU A 51 -2.96 -9.55 -7.55
N LEU A 52 -4.24 -9.96 -7.58
CA LEU A 52 -5.05 -10.00 -8.81
C LEU A 52 -5.48 -8.62 -9.30
N PHE A 53 -5.35 -7.59 -8.45
CA PHE A 53 -5.80 -6.23 -8.72
C PHE A 53 -4.64 -5.23 -8.68
N ARG A 54 -3.40 -5.70 -8.90
CA ARG A 54 -2.18 -4.88 -8.76
C ARG A 54 -2.12 -3.66 -9.69
N ASP A 55 -2.83 -3.73 -10.80
CA ASP A 55 -2.98 -2.69 -11.82
C ASP A 55 -4.15 -1.74 -11.54
N GLU A 56 -5.01 -2.05 -10.58
CA GLU A 56 -6.10 -1.18 -10.19
C GLU A 56 -5.66 -0.13 -9.17
N LYS A 57 -6.13 1.11 -9.37
CA LYS A 57 -5.94 2.21 -8.43
C LYS A 57 -6.67 1.90 -7.11
N MET A 58 -5.93 1.95 -6.01
CA MET A 58 -6.45 1.76 -4.65
C MET A 58 -6.25 3.03 -3.82
N SER A 59 -7.01 3.17 -2.75
CA SER A 59 -6.84 4.27 -1.79
C SER A 59 -6.19 3.75 -0.52
N LEU A 60 -5.13 4.41 -0.07
CA LEU A 60 -4.47 4.13 1.19
C LEU A 60 -4.78 5.24 2.18
N LYS A 61 -5.20 4.86 3.39
CA LYS A 61 -5.38 5.76 4.52
C LYS A 61 -4.36 5.44 5.60
N LEU A 62 -3.49 6.40 5.90
CA LEU A 62 -2.50 6.30 6.97
C LEU A 62 -3.14 6.58 8.33
N GLU A 63 -2.54 6.02 9.37
CA GLU A 63 -2.98 6.19 10.77
C GLU A 63 -3.00 7.67 11.23
N ASP A 64 -2.14 8.51 10.66
CA ASP A 64 -2.08 9.95 10.96
C ASP A 64 -3.12 10.78 10.20
N GLY A 65 -4.04 10.14 9.48
CA GLY A 65 -5.15 10.77 8.77
C GLY A 65 -4.85 11.09 7.31
N ARG A 66 -3.59 10.99 6.86
CA ARG A 66 -3.23 11.21 5.46
C ARG A 66 -3.82 10.14 4.54
N THR A 67 -4.10 10.54 3.31
CA THR A 67 -4.67 9.68 2.27
C THR A 67 -3.95 9.87 0.94
N CYS A 68 -3.81 8.78 0.19
CA CYS A 68 -3.27 8.84 -1.17
C CYS A 68 -3.81 7.71 -2.03
N ASP A 69 -3.78 7.92 -3.34
CA ASP A 69 -3.99 6.87 -4.31
C ASP A 69 -2.69 6.07 -4.50
N VAL A 70 -2.79 4.76 -4.65
CA VAL A 70 -1.65 3.85 -4.77
C VAL A 70 -1.87 2.75 -5.80
N LEU A 71 -0.76 2.19 -6.30
CA LEU A 71 -0.70 0.92 -7.03
C LEU A 71 0.20 -0.06 -6.30
N VAL A 72 -0.16 -1.34 -6.34
CA VAL A 72 0.69 -2.42 -5.82
C VAL A 72 1.85 -2.63 -6.80
N GLN A 73 3.06 -2.28 -6.38
CA GLN A 73 4.25 -2.45 -7.21
C GLN A 73 4.95 -3.78 -6.94
N HIS A 74 5.02 -4.18 -5.68
CA HIS A 74 5.66 -5.43 -5.25
C HIS A 74 4.99 -6.00 -4.01
N SER A 75 4.95 -7.33 -3.90
CA SER A 75 4.57 -8.06 -2.70
C SER A 75 5.37 -9.35 -2.62
N SER A 76 5.79 -9.74 -1.42
CA SER A 76 6.51 -10.97 -1.11
C SER A 76 6.27 -11.38 0.34
N LEU A 77 6.84 -12.52 0.74
CA LEU A 77 6.85 -12.99 2.12
C LEU A 77 8.26 -12.86 2.68
N ASP A 78 8.38 -12.38 3.92
CA ASP A 78 9.64 -12.41 4.66
C ASP A 78 9.91 -13.79 5.28
N THR A 79 11.08 -13.94 5.93
CA THR A 79 11.50 -15.21 6.55
C THR A 79 10.64 -15.62 7.75
N GLU A 80 9.84 -14.71 8.29
CA GLU A 80 8.92 -14.94 9.41
C GLU A 80 7.49 -15.23 8.90
N GLY A 81 7.28 -15.23 7.58
CA GLY A 81 5.99 -15.47 6.95
C GLY A 81 5.07 -14.24 6.90
N ASN A 82 5.58 -13.04 7.18
CA ASN A 82 4.81 -11.81 7.02
C ASN A 82 4.81 -11.38 5.56
N ALA A 83 3.68 -10.84 5.11
CA ALA A 83 3.62 -10.18 3.83
C ALA A 83 4.30 -8.82 3.90
N VAL A 84 5.25 -8.60 3.02
CA VAL A 84 5.97 -7.34 2.85
C VAL A 84 5.79 -6.85 1.42
N GLY A 85 5.74 -5.55 1.22
CA GLY A 85 5.54 -5.03 -0.13
C GLY A 85 5.79 -3.55 -0.28
N VAL A 86 5.63 -3.11 -1.53
CA VAL A 86 5.84 -1.73 -1.94
C VAL A 86 4.64 -1.26 -2.73
N LEU A 87 4.09 -0.14 -2.28
CA LEU A 87 3.07 0.62 -2.97
C LEU A 87 3.72 1.83 -3.64
N ARG A 88 3.33 2.08 -4.88
CA ARG A 88 3.63 3.33 -5.58
C ARG A 88 2.53 4.33 -5.30
N VAL A 89 2.89 5.50 -4.78
CA VAL A 89 1.95 6.62 -4.62
C VAL A 89 1.67 7.25 -5.98
N LEU A 90 0.40 7.53 -6.24
CA LEU A 90 -0.08 8.21 -7.43
C LEU A 90 -0.49 9.64 -7.05
N GLY A 91 0.28 10.62 -7.49
CA GLY A 91 0.10 12.02 -7.11
C GLY A 91 0.70 12.33 -5.74
N ASP A 92 0.03 13.20 -4.99
CA ASP A 92 0.51 13.70 -3.70
C ASP A 92 -0.13 12.95 -2.52
N LEU A 93 0.61 12.92 -1.41
CA LEU A 93 0.11 12.44 -0.12
C LEU A 93 -0.55 13.61 0.62
N ASN A 94 -1.87 13.56 0.78
CA ASN A 94 -2.70 14.62 1.35
C ASN A 94 -3.11 14.33 2.79
#